data_AF-W5TLA3-F1
#
_entry.id   AF-W5TLA3-F1
#
_cell.length_a   1.000
_cell.length_b   1.000
_cell.length_c   1.000
_cell.angle_alpha   90.00
_cell.angle_beta   90.00
_cell.angle_gamma   90.00
#
_symmetry.space_group_name_H-M   'P 1'
#
loop_
_entity.id
_entity.type
_entity.pdbx_description
1 polymer ?
#
loop_
_entity_poly.entity_id
_entity_poly.type
_entity_poly.pdbx_seq_one_letter_code
_entity_poly.pdbx_strand_id
1 'polypeptide(L)'
;MAKFVVEAIFPVSFRPEPFLYGRLEGGLTVGDPVEVHKPDGTVRHGRLRGFDMHSRRRDPTRLAIVVSGADCADIAVGDVITSGADRREARTGPDETSPDRGSSAGPHDDCGR
;
A
#
# COMPACT_ATOMS: atom_id res chain seq x y z
N MET A 1 5.57 -8.74 -10.28
CA MET A 1 4.32 -7.96 -10.13
C MET A 1 3.22 -8.93 -9.77
N ALA A 2 2.47 -8.68 -8.70
CA ALA A 2 1.33 -9.50 -8.32
C ALA A 2 0.03 -8.92 -8.88
N LYS A 3 -0.96 -9.79 -9.13
CA LYS A 3 -2.27 -9.45 -9.67
C LYS A 3 -3.35 -10.23 -8.92
N PHE A 4 -4.37 -9.53 -8.45
CA PHE A 4 -5.53 -10.09 -7.78
C PHE A 4 -6.80 -9.62 -8.48
N VAL A 5 -7.62 -10.54 -8.98
CA VAL A 5 -8.90 -10.22 -9.65
C VAL A 5 -10.03 -10.38 -8.65
N VAL A 6 -10.79 -9.31 -8.39
CA VAL A 6 -11.91 -9.33 -7.45
C VAL A 6 -13.09 -10.10 -8.07
N GLU A 7 -13.43 -11.26 -7.50
CA GLU A 7 -14.54 -12.11 -7.95
C GLU A 7 -15.78 -11.94 -7.07
N ALA A 8 -15.60 -11.63 -5.78
CA ALA A 8 -16.69 -11.39 -4.83
C ALA A 8 -16.26 -10.45 -3.70
N ILE A 9 -17.25 -9.80 -3.08
CA ILE A 9 -17.05 -8.89 -1.95
C ILE A 9 -17.95 -9.35 -0.81
N PHE A 10 -17.38 -9.51 0.37
CA PHE A 10 -18.08 -9.94 1.57
C PHE A 10 -17.99 -8.86 2.65
N PRO A 11 -19.03 -8.02 2.79
CA PRO A 11 -19.16 -7.12 3.92
C PRO A 11 -19.22 -7.91 5.23
N VAL A 12 -18.59 -7.38 6.28
CA VAL A 12 -18.58 -7.98 7.61
C VAL A 12 -18.91 -6.93 8.66
N SER A 13 -19.49 -7.35 9.78
CA SER A 13 -19.99 -6.43 10.82
C SER A 13 -18.91 -5.96 11.80
N PHE A 14 -17.75 -6.62 11.85
CA PHE A 14 -16.72 -6.36 12.87
C PHE A 14 -15.60 -5.42 12.41
N ARG A 15 -15.63 -4.95 11.16
CA ARG A 15 -14.65 -4.00 10.61
C ARG A 15 -15.26 -3.23 9.43
N PRO A 16 -14.74 -2.03 9.11
CA PRO A 16 -15.28 -1.23 8.01
C PRO A 16 -14.87 -1.75 6.63
N GLU A 17 -13.67 -2.34 6.47
CA GLU A 17 -13.25 -2.86 5.16
C GLU A 17 -13.82 -4.26 4.91
N PRO A 18 -14.46 -4.50 3.75
CA PRO A 18 -14.96 -5.83 3.39
C PRO A 18 -13.81 -6.79 3.07
N PHE A 19 -14.10 -8.09 3.09
CA PHE A 19 -13.23 -9.07 2.46
C PHE A 19 -13.43 -9.06 0.95
N LEU A 20 -12.33 -9.03 0.21
CA LEU A 20 -12.31 -9.16 -1.23
C LEU A 20 -11.87 -10.58 -1.55
N TYR A 21 -12.73 -11.36 -2.19
CA TYR A 21 -12.42 -12.73 -2.59
C TYR A 21 -12.14 -12.78 -4.08
N GLY A 22 -11.12 -13.55 -4.45
CA GLY A 22 -10.65 -13.55 -5.82
C GLY A 22 -9.47 -14.46 -6.05
N ARG A 23 -8.91 -14.33 -7.25
CA ARG A 23 -7.74 -15.09 -7.70
C ARG A 23 -6.48 -14.25 -7.64
N LEU A 24 -5.44 -14.76 -7.00
CA LEU A 24 -4.11 -14.17 -6.92
C LEU A 24 -3.13 -14.88 -7.87
N GLU A 25 -2.42 -14.09 -8.65
CA GLU A 25 -1.25 -14.48 -9.43
C GLU A 25 -0.03 -13.73 -8.87
N GLY A 26 1.03 -14.46 -8.54
CA GLY A 26 2.20 -13.91 -7.86
C GLY A 26 2.04 -13.84 -6.33
N GLY A 27 2.83 -12.98 -5.69
CA GLY A 27 2.88 -12.85 -4.23
C GLY A 27 2.62 -11.41 -3.79
N LEU A 28 1.74 -11.25 -2.80
CA LEU A 28 1.55 -10.01 -2.05
C LEU A 28 1.93 -10.26 -0.60
N THR A 29 2.38 -9.22 0.09
CA THR A 29 2.69 -9.23 1.53
C THR A 29 1.85 -8.19 2.23
N VAL A 30 1.41 -8.49 3.46
CA VAL A 30 0.71 -7.50 4.28
C VAL A 30 1.60 -6.27 4.46
N GLY A 31 1.03 -5.09 4.22
CA GLY A 31 1.75 -3.83 4.20
C GLY A 31 2.10 -3.33 2.81
N ASP A 32 2.12 -4.20 1.79
CA ASP A 32 2.47 -3.81 0.43
C ASP A 32 1.56 -2.70 -0.10
N PRO A 33 2.12 -1.68 -0.79
CA PRO A 33 1.31 -0.75 -1.55
C PRO A 33 0.60 -1.52 -2.68
N VAL A 34 -0.67 -1.18 -2.91
CA VAL A 34 -1.47 -1.78 -3.98
C VAL A 34 -2.17 -0.72 -4.80
N GLU A 35 -2.39 -1.04 -6.06
CA GLU A 35 -3.16 -0.25 -7.01
C GLU A 35 -4.43 -1.02 -7.36
N VAL A 36 -5.58 -0.34 -7.29
CA VAL A 36 -6.88 -0.86 -7.72
C VAL A 36 -7.20 -0.25 -9.07
N HIS A 37 -7.23 -1.07 -10.11
CA HIS A 37 -7.54 -0.71 -11.48
C HIS A 37 -9.02 -0.97 -11.73
N LYS A 38 -9.74 0.10 -12.08
CA LYS A 38 -11.15 0.09 -12.42
C LYS A 38 -11.35 -0.21 -13.91
N PRO A 39 -12.51 -0.78 -14.31
CA PRO A 39 -12.83 -1.00 -15.72
C PRO A 39 -12.87 0.28 -16.57
N ASP A 40 -13.14 1.44 -15.96
CA ASP A 40 -13.15 2.75 -16.63
C ASP A 40 -11.75 3.36 -16.79
N GLY A 41 -10.69 2.65 -16.37
CA GLY A 41 -9.30 3.11 -16.41
C GLY A 41 -8.86 3.91 -15.18
N THR A 42 -9.76 4.17 -14.23
CA THR A 42 -9.40 4.83 -12.98
C THR A 42 -8.46 3.95 -12.16
N VAL A 43 -7.38 4.54 -11.61
CA VAL A 43 -6.47 3.86 -10.70
C VAL A 43 -6.58 4.47 -9.32
N ARG A 44 -6.83 3.64 -8.31
CA ARG A 44 -6.87 4.03 -6.90
C ARG A 44 -5.75 3.35 -6.13
N HIS A 45 -5.31 3.95 -5.03
CA HIS A 45 -4.16 3.46 -4.28
C HIS A 45 -4.57 3.02 -2.88
N GLY A 46 -3.90 1.99 -2.38
CA GLY A 46 -4.15 1.44 -1.05
C GLY A 46 -2.96 0.68 -0.50
N ARG A 47 -3.21 -0.04 0.59
CA ARG A 47 -2.29 -0.99 1.19
C ARG A 47 -3.00 -2.28 1.52
N LEU A 48 -2.32 -3.39 1.29
CA LEU A 48 -2.77 -4.69 1.74
C LEU A 48 -2.72 -4.75 3.27
N ARG A 49 -3.80 -5.17 3.92
CA ARG A 49 -3.93 -5.24 5.39
C ARG A 49 -3.96 -6.65 5.94
N GLY A 50 -4.37 -7.62 5.14
CA GLY A 50 -4.51 -8.97 5.63
C GLY A 50 -4.90 -9.95 4.54
N PHE A 51 -4.65 -11.21 4.87
CA PHE A 51 -5.10 -12.37 4.13
C PHE A 51 -6.05 -13.14 5.03
N ASP A 52 -7.16 -13.61 4.46
CA ASP A 52 -7.92 -14.70 5.03
C ASP A 52 -7.97 -15.84 4.02
N MET A 53 -7.29 -16.93 4.35
CA MET A 53 -7.22 -18.10 3.48
C MET A 53 -8.33 -19.07 3.87
N HIS A 54 -9.53 -18.82 3.35
CA HIS A 54 -10.55 -19.86 3.22
C HIS A 54 -10.33 -20.66 1.93
N SER A 55 -9.09 -21.07 1.66
CA SER A 55 -8.79 -21.96 0.55
C SER A 55 -9.28 -23.36 0.93
N ARG A 56 -10.48 -23.72 0.44
CA ARG A 56 -10.79 -25.15 0.27
C ARG A 56 -9.64 -25.73 -0.54
N ARG A 57 -9.05 -26.84 -0.09
CA ARG A 57 -7.82 -27.50 -0.62
C ARG A 57 -7.70 -27.68 -2.15
N ARG A 58 -8.73 -27.34 -2.94
CA ARG A 58 -8.82 -27.49 -4.39
C ARG A 58 -8.16 -26.37 -5.21
N ASP A 59 -8.01 -25.15 -4.69
CA ASP A 59 -7.41 -24.05 -5.46
C ASP A 59 -6.59 -23.11 -4.55
N PRO A 60 -5.23 -23.20 -4.58
CA PRO A 60 -4.36 -22.37 -3.75
C PRO A 60 -4.28 -20.92 -4.25
N THR A 61 -4.77 -20.64 -5.46
CA THR A 61 -4.74 -19.29 -6.04
C THR A 61 -5.93 -18.44 -5.59
N ARG A 62 -6.94 -19.03 -4.95
CA ARG A 62 -8.11 -18.32 -4.45
C ARG A 62 -8.03 -18.06 -2.96
N LEU A 63 -8.18 -16.80 -2.59
CA LEU A 63 -8.17 -16.36 -1.20
C LEU A 63 -8.99 -15.09 -1.01
N ALA A 64 -9.25 -14.75 0.25
CA ALA A 64 -9.76 -13.44 0.61
C ALA A 64 -8.62 -12.53 1.05
N ILE A 65 -8.66 -11.27 0.63
CA ILE A 65 -7.75 -10.22 1.07
C ILE A 65 -8.53 -9.07 1.67
N VAL A 66 -7.84 -8.23 2.42
CA VAL A 66 -8.37 -6.93 2.86
C VAL A 66 -7.40 -5.84 2.44
N VAL A 67 -7.94 -4.79 1.81
CA VAL A 67 -7.19 -3.62 1.38
C VAL A 67 -7.74 -2.39 2.12
N SER A 68 -6.86 -1.48 2.51
CA SER A 68 -7.25 -0.19 3.09
C SER A 68 -6.67 0.97 2.30
N GLY A 69 -7.34 2.12 2.36
CA GLY A 69 -6.91 3.38 1.77
C GLY A 69 -8.13 4.27 1.64
N ALA A 70 -7.97 5.60 1.72
CA ALA A 70 -9.08 6.55 1.65
C ALA A 70 -9.92 6.37 0.37
N ASP A 71 -9.29 5.89 -0.70
CA ASP A 71 -9.92 5.72 -2.01
C ASP A 71 -10.40 4.27 -2.27
N CYS A 72 -10.17 3.33 -1.36
CA CYS A 72 -10.50 1.91 -1.55
C CYS A 72 -11.94 1.55 -1.13
N ALA A 73 -12.75 2.52 -0.72
CA ALA A 73 -14.14 2.27 -0.30
C ALA A 73 -15.04 1.76 -1.44
N ASP A 74 -14.74 2.11 -2.70
CA ASP A 74 -15.60 1.75 -3.85
C ASP A 74 -15.10 0.53 -4.62
N ILE A 75 -14.32 -0.37 -4.03
CA ILE A 75 -13.88 -1.60 -4.74
C ILE A 75 -15.11 -2.40 -5.19
N ALA A 76 -15.10 -2.87 -6.43
CA ALA A 76 -16.18 -3.60 -7.07
C ALA A 76 -15.70 -4.93 -7.65
N VAL A 77 -16.65 -5.84 -7.90
CA VAL A 77 -16.38 -7.07 -8.64
C VAL A 77 -15.88 -6.72 -10.04
N GLY A 78 -14.82 -7.41 -10.48
CA GLY A 78 -14.15 -7.16 -11.76
C GLY A 78 -12.96 -6.19 -11.67
N ASP A 79 -12.80 -5.47 -10.56
CA ASP A 79 -11.59 -4.68 -10.33
C ASP A 79 -10.35 -5.57 -10.29
N VAL A 80 -9.22 -5.01 -10.72
CA VAL A 80 -7.92 -5.70 -10.68
C VAL A 80 -7.00 -4.98 -9.70
N ILE A 81 -6.48 -5.71 -8.72
CA ILE A 81 -5.55 -5.20 -7.72
C ILE A 81 -4.14 -5.65 -8.07
N THR A 82 -3.19 -4.73 -8.16
CA THR A 82 -1.79 -5.04 -8.46
C THR A 82 -0.87 -4.56 -7.36
N SER A 83 0.31 -5.20 -7.24
CA SER A 83 1.39 -4.65 -6.41
C SER A 83 1.79 -3.28 -6.94
N GLY A 84 1.69 -2.23 -6.11
CA GLY A 84 2.09 -0.86 -6.48
C GLY A 84 3.59 -0.65 -6.34
N ALA A 85 4.14 0.36 -7.03
CA ALA A 85 5.51 0.80 -6.81
C ALA A 85 5.62 1.50 -5.43
N ASP A 86 6.64 1.16 -4.64
CA ASP A 86 6.86 1.80 -3.35
C ASP A 86 7.29 3.26 -3.57
N ARG A 87 6.41 4.22 -3.31
CA ARG A 87 6.70 5.67 -3.45
C ARG A 87 7.72 6.19 -2.41
N ARG A 88 8.48 5.32 -1.73
CA ARG A 88 9.56 5.72 -0.81
C ARG A 88 10.86 6.13 -1.50
N GLU A 89 10.99 6.02 -2.82
CA GLU A 89 12.17 6.47 -3.57
C GLU A 89 12.08 7.90 -4.16
N ALA A 90 11.40 8.84 -3.49
CA ALA A 90 11.36 10.24 -3.95
C ALA A 90 11.69 11.26 -2.84
N ARG A 91 12.59 10.91 -1.92
CA ARG A 91 13.33 11.89 -1.11
C ARG A 91 14.82 11.57 -1.09
N THR A 92 15.42 11.45 -2.27
CA THR A 92 16.85 11.74 -2.41
C THR A 92 16.95 13.26 -2.46
N GLY A 93 17.02 13.90 -1.28
CA GLY A 93 17.44 15.30 -1.20
C GLY A 93 18.82 15.45 -1.84
N PRO A 94 19.16 16.61 -2.42
CA PRO A 94 20.51 16.84 -2.89
C PRO A 94 21.43 16.83 -1.67
N ASP A 95 22.25 15.79 -1.54
CA ASP A 95 23.33 15.79 -0.56
C ASP A 95 24.41 16.74 -1.10
N GLU A 96 24.57 17.81 -0.35
CA GLU A 96 25.31 19.00 -0.71
C GLU A 96 26.79 18.68 -0.92
N THR A 97 27.30 19.16 -2.04
CA THR A 97 28.72 19.26 -2.34
C THR A 97 29.50 19.96 -1.22
N SER A 98 30.58 19.29 -0.81
CA SER A 98 31.87 19.82 -0.30
C SER A 98 31.94 20.35 1.14
N PRO A 99 32.89 19.82 1.96
CA PRO A 99 33.44 20.54 3.09
C PRO A 99 34.71 21.28 2.64
N ASP A 100 34.72 22.61 2.71
CA ASP A 100 35.98 23.36 2.76
C ASP A 100 35.88 24.52 3.77
N ARG A 101 36.65 24.32 4.86
CA ARG A 101 37.36 25.26 5.73
C ARG A 101 36.77 26.64 6.04
N GLY A 102 36.72 26.96 7.34
CA GLY A 102 36.86 28.36 7.79
C GLY A 102 36.52 28.59 9.26
N SER A 103 37.55 28.74 10.09
CA SER A 103 37.50 29.21 11.47
C SER A 103 36.72 30.52 11.65
N SER A 104 36.04 30.70 12.79
CA SER A 104 36.35 31.75 13.79
C SER A 104 35.36 31.76 14.95
N ALA A 105 35.87 32.21 16.10
CA ALA A 105 35.26 32.21 17.41
C ALA A 105 34.21 33.32 17.62
N GLY A 106 33.31 33.14 18.59
CA GLY A 106 32.51 34.23 19.18
C GLY A 106 31.43 33.73 20.14
N PRO A 107 31.15 34.40 21.27
CA PRO A 107 30.72 33.76 22.52
C PRO A 107 29.20 33.81 22.80
N HIS A 108 28.83 33.02 23.82
CA HIS A 108 27.73 33.17 24.79
C HIS A 108 26.68 34.26 24.54
N ASP A 109 25.40 33.85 24.57
CA ASP A 109 24.44 34.57 25.41
C ASP A 109 23.36 33.65 25.98
N ASP A 110 23.12 33.91 27.26
CA ASP A 110 22.24 33.31 28.23
C ASP A 110 20.80 33.78 28.00
N CYS A 111 19.82 32.89 28.11
CA CYS A 111 18.40 33.26 28.12
C CYS A 111 17.62 32.29 29.01
N GLY A 112 17.73 32.50 30.31
CA GLY A 112 16.76 32.01 31.28
C GLY A 112 15.42 32.73 31.17
N ARG A 113 14.34 31.99 31.34
CA ARG A 113 13.23 32.33 32.24
C ARG A 113 12.38 31.11 32.55
#